data_AF-A0AA48KL36-F1
#
_entry.id   AF-A0AA48KL36-F1
#
_cell.length_a   1.000
_cell.length_b   1.000
_cell.length_c   1.000
_cell.angle_alpha   90.00
_cell.angle_beta   90.00
_cell.angle_gamma   90.00
#
_symmetry.space_group_name_H-M   'P 1'
#
loop_
_entity.id
_entity.type
_entity.pdbx_description
1 polymer ?
#
loop_
_entity_poly.entity_id
_entity_poly.type
_entity_poly.pdbx_seq_one_letter_code
_entity_poly.pdbx_strand_id
1 'polypeptide(L)' 'MGLVVIRNIPAMICPICGEEYVSDETAIGLDRMRGAGFTAMGSVERMIVPVLDYCALGESE' A
#
# COMPACT_ATOMS: atom_id res chain seq x y z
N MET A 1 9.81 -8.69 9.31
CA MET A 1 9.27 -7.69 8.36
C MET A 1 8.72 -8.43 7.16
N GLY A 2 7.49 -8.13 6.73
CA GLY A 2 6.86 -8.78 5.58
C GLY A 2 6.28 -7.72 4.64
N LEU A 3 6.28 -8.00 3.35
CA LEU A 3 5.60 -7.17 2.35
C LEU A 3 4.12 -7.57 2.32
N VAL A 4 3.23 -6.58 2.35
CA VAL A 4 1.79 -6.78 2.20
C VAL A 4 1.25 -5.82 1.15
N VAL A 5 0.26 -6.30 0.39
CA VAL A 5 -0.48 -5.48 -0.57
C VAL A 5 -1.88 -5.29 0.00
N ILE A 6 -2.27 -4.03 0.21
CA ILE A 6 -3.63 -3.67 0.62
C ILE A 6 -4.27 -2.96 -0.58
N ARG A 7 -5.37 -3.52 -1.09
CA ARG A 7 -6.10 -3.00 -2.25
C ARG A 7 -7.41 -2.35 -1.83
N ASN A 8 -8.03 -1.62 -2.76
CA ASN A 8 -9.32 -0.96 -2.58
C ASN A 8 -9.32 0.07 -1.44
N ILE A 9 -8.25 0.87 -1.35
CA ILE A 9 -8.20 1.99 -0.41
C ILE A 9 -9.03 3.14 -0.99
N PRO A 10 -10.09 3.60 -0.30
CA PRO A 10 -10.89 4.72 -0.78
C PRO A 10 -10.04 6.00 -0.75
N ALA A 11 -9.87 6.60 -1.93
CA ALA A 11 -9.21 7.88 -2.10
C ALA A 11 -10.25 8.98 -2.39
N MET A 12 -9.92 10.19 -1.97
CA MET A 12 -10.61 11.43 -2.29
C MET A 12 -9.72 12.27 -3.20
N ILE A 13 -10.35 13.10 -4.02
CA ILE A 13 -9.65 14.03 -4.91
C ILE A 13 -9.99 15.44 -4.47
N CYS A 14 -8.97 16.27 -4.28
CA CYS A 14 -9.18 17.67 -3.95
C CYS A 14 -9.78 18.38 -5.18
N PRO A 15 -10.98 18.98 -5.09
CA PRO A 15 -11.63 19.58 -6.25
C PRO A 15 -10.91 20.83 -6.78
N ILE A 16 -9.90 21.34 -6.06
CA ILE A 16 -9.16 22.56 -6.41
C ILE A 16 -7.82 22.22 -7.09
N CYS A 17 -7.00 21.37 -6.47
CA CYS A 17 -5.66 21.05 -6.99
C CYS A 17 -5.58 19.68 -7.68
N GLY A 18 -6.60 18.82 -7.55
CA GLY A 18 -6.61 17.47 -8.12
C GLY A 18 -5.76 16.45 -7.36
N GLU A 19 -5.20 16.80 -6.20
CA GLU A 19 -4.40 15.89 -5.40
C GLU A 19 -5.26 14.76 -4.81
N GLU A 20 -4.73 13.54 -4.87
CA GLU A 20 -5.32 12.34 -4.28
C GLU A 20 -4.89 12.20 -2.82
N TYR A 21 -5.85 11.99 -1.93
CA TYR A 21 -5.59 11.83 -0.50
C TYR A 21 -6.60 10.86 0.12
N VAL A 22 -6.26 10.30 1.28
CA VAL A 22 -7.14 9.42 2.06
C VAL A 22 -7.75 10.17 3.23
N SER A 23 -8.92 9.74 3.70
CA SER A 23 -9.53 10.34 4.90
C SER A 23 -8.79 9.92 6.16
N ASP A 24 -8.96 10.69 7.23
CA ASP A 24 -8.44 10.33 8.55
C ASP A 24 -8.95 8.97 9.01
N GLU A 25 -10.23 8.67 8.77
CA GLU A 25 -10.83 7.37 9.08
C GLU A 25 -10.10 6.22 8.35
N THR A 26 -9.81 6.41 7.07
CA THR A 26 -9.09 5.42 6.26
C THR A 26 -7.65 5.24 6.77
N ALA A 27 -6.96 6.33 7.07
CA ALA A 27 -5.60 6.30 7.61
C ALA A 27 -5.54 5.59 8.97
N ILE A 28 -6.49 5.88 9.87
CA ILE A 28 -6.61 5.20 11.18
C ILE A 28 -6.90 3.71 11.00
N GLY A 29 -7.77 3.34 10.05
CA GLY A 29 -8.06 1.93 9.73
C GLY A 29 -6.80 1.17 9.31
N LEU A 30 -6.00 1.76 8.42
CA LEU A 30 -4.73 1.20 7.97
C LEU A 30 -3.71 1.05 9.12
N ASP A 31 -3.64 2.04 10.00
CA ASP A 31 -2.73 1.97 11.15
C ASP A 31 -3.13 0.86 12.13
N ARG A 32 -4.44 0.67 12.37
CA ARG A 32 -4.94 -0.44 13.18
C ARG A 32 -4.62 -1.80 12.56
N MET A 33 -4.75 -1.94 11.24
CA MET A 33 -4.35 -3.17 10.52
C MET A 33 -2.86 -3.46 10.71
N ARG A 34 -2.02 -2.43 10.63
CA ARG A 34 -0.58 -2.53 10.90
C ARG A 34 -0.31 -2.96 12.34
N GLY A 35 -0.96 -2.33 13.32
CA GLY A 35 -0.78 -2.61 14.74
C GLY A 35 -1.24 -4.01 15.18
N ALA A 36 -2.30 -4.53 14.56
CA ALA A 36 -2.80 -5.89 14.83
C ALA A 36 -1.92 -7.01 14.27
N GLY A 37 -0.99 -6.68 13.36
CA GLY A 37 -0.18 -7.64 12.64
C GLY A 37 -0.96 -8.31 11.51
N PHE A 38 -0.44 -8.17 10.28
CA PHE A 38 -1.12 -8.66 9.06
C PHE A 38 -1.35 -10.17 9.00
N THR A 39 -0.64 -10.95 9.83
CA THR A 39 -0.75 -12.41 9.90
C THR A 39 -2.06 -12.88 10.52
N ALA A 40 -2.70 -12.05 11.36
CA ALA A 40 -3.92 -12.43 12.07
C ALA A 40 -5.19 -12.25 11.24
N MET A 41 -5.17 -11.39 10.22
CA MET A 41 -6.39 -10.99 9.49
C MET A 41 -6.79 -11.91 8.33
N GLY A 42 -6.03 -12.98 8.05
CA GLY A 42 -6.30 -13.90 6.94
C GLY A 42 -6.08 -13.21 5.58
N SER A 43 -5.06 -13.63 4.84
CA SER A 43 -4.83 -13.10 3.49
C SER A 43 -6.01 -13.45 2.57
N VAL A 44 -6.69 -12.44 2.03
CA VAL A 44 -7.79 -12.63 1.06
C VAL A 44 -7.27 -13.26 -0.24
N GLU A 45 -6.02 -12.98 -0.58
CA GLU A 45 -5.36 -13.47 -1.80
C GLU A 45 -3.84 -13.52 -1.59
N ARG A 46 -3.14 -14.40 -2.31
CA ARG A 46 -1.68 -14.39 -2.41
C ARG A 46 -1.27 -13.98 -3.82
N MET A 47 -0.36 -13.02 -3.89
CA MET A 47 0.18 -12.47 -5.14
C MET A 47 1.71 -12.55 -5.12
N ILE A 48 2.32 -12.92 -6.26
CA ILE A 48 3.76 -12.81 -6.47
C ILE A 48 4.02 -11.39 -6.98
N VAL A 49 4.73 -10.59 -6.19
CA VAL A 49 5.11 -9.22 -6.56
C VAL A 49 6.58 -9.22 -6.95
N PRO A 50 6.93 -8.93 -8.22
CA PRO A 50 8.33 -8.78 -8.60
C PRO A 50 8.91 -7.53 -7.91
N VAL A 51 10.04 -7.71 -7.23
CA VAL A 51 10.80 -6.61 -6.63
C VAL A 51 11.94 -6.28 -7.56
N LEU A 52 11.93 -5.06 -8.10
CA LEU A 52 12.99 -4.57 -8.98
C LEU A 52 13.96 -3.72 -8.15
N ASP A 53 15.24 -3.98 -8.29
CA ASP A 53 16.28 -3.18 -7.67
C ASP A 53 16.71 -2.07 -8.64
N TYR A 54 16.59 -0.81 -8.21
CA TYR A 54 16.90 0.35 -9.06
C TYR A 54 18.38 0.37 -9.49
N CYS A 55 19.31 0.01 -8.60
CA CYS A 55 20.74 0.00 -8.91
C CYS A 55 21.10 -1.16 -9.86
N ALA A 56 20.42 -2.30 -9.76
CA ALA A 56 20.61 -3.43 -10.67
C ALA A 56 20.02 -3.20 -12.07
N LEU A 57 19.13 -2.20 -12.22
CA LEU A 57 18.62 -1.77 -13.52
C LEU A 57 19.55 -0.78 -14.24
N GLY A 58 20.59 -0.28 -13.56
CA GLY A 58 21.57 0.65 -14.08
C GLY A 58 22.81 -0.02 -14.68
N GLU A 59 22.64 -0.89 -15.66
CA GLU A 59 23.68 -1.23 -16.64
C GLU A 59 23.04 -1.38 -18.03
N SER A 60 22.67 -0.25 -18.62
CA SER A 60 22.60 -0.08 -20.08
C SER A 60 22.74 1.42 -20.38
N GLU A 61 23.97 1.76 -20.80
CA GLU A 61 24.47 3.01 -21.43
C GLU A 61 24.89 4.17 -20.50
#